data_AF-A0A7C9V7K6-F1
#
_entry.id   AF-A0A7C9V7K6-F1
#
_cell.length_a   1.000
_cell.length_b   1.000
_cell.length_c   1.000
_cell.angle_alpha   90.00
_cell.angle_beta   90.00
_cell.angle_gamma   90.00
#
_symmetry.space_group_name_H-M   'P 1'
#
loop_
_entity.id
_entity.type
_entity.pdbx_description
1 polymer ?
#
loop_
_entity_poly.entity_id
_entity_poly.type
_entity_poly.pdbx_seq_one_letter_code
_entity_poly.pdbx_strand_id
1 'polypeptide(L)' 'MQEDRRQLRETLRQTYGTLKDLRKSLAAADADYMLHDLGALLSVAEQEALNRLRESES' A
#
# COMPACT_ATOMS: atom_id res chain seq x y z
N MET A 1 16.32 -14.90 -11.93
CA MET A 1 16.11 -13.61 -12.62
C MET A 1 14.65 -13.36 -12.98
N GLN A 2 13.96 -14.15 -13.83
CA GLN A 2 12.53 -13.92 -14.13
C GLN A 2 11.59 -14.34 -12.99
N GLU A 3 11.89 -15.45 -12.31
CA GLU A 3 11.10 -15.94 -11.15
C GLU A 3 11.16 -14.94 -9.98
N ASP A 4 12.34 -14.39 -9.68
CA ASP A 4 12.52 -13.37 -8.63
C ASP A 4 11.71 -12.09 -8.94
N ARG A 5 11.67 -11.66 -10.22
CA ARG A 5 10.85 -10.51 -10.64
C ARG A 5 9.35 -10.81 -10.54
N ARG A 6 8.93 -12.05 -10.75
CA ARG A 6 7.54 -12.47 -10.56
C ARG A 6 7.15 -12.44 -9.08
N GLN A 7 7.97 -13.04 -8.20
CA GLN A 7 7.74 -13.02 -6.76
C GLN A 7 7.77 -11.60 -6.18
N LEU A 8 8.66 -10.73 -6.67
CA LEU A 8 8.69 -9.32 -6.27
C LEU A 8 7.38 -8.61 -6.60
N ARG A 9 6.85 -8.81 -7.83
CA ARG A 9 5.56 -8.22 -8.24
C ARG A 9 4.39 -8.70 -7.40
N GLU A 10 4.37 -10.00 -7.07
CA GLU A 10 3.33 -10.57 -6.22
C GLU A 10 3.37 -9.98 -4.82
N THR A 11 4.57 -9.89 -4.23
CA THR A 11 4.79 -9.25 -2.92
C THR A 11 4.34 -7.79 -2.92
N LEU A 12 4.72 -7.02 -3.94
CA LEU A 12 4.34 -5.61 -4.08
C LEU A 12 2.81 -5.45 -4.20
N ARG A 13 2.16 -6.32 -4.98
CA ARG A 13 0.70 -6.32 -5.14
C ARG A 13 -0.02 -6.64 -3.82
N GLN A 14 0.45 -7.65 -3.09
CA GLN A 14 -0.09 -7.99 -1.77
C GLN A 14 0.09 -6.83 -0.77
N THR A 15 1.28 -6.21 -0.77
CA THR A 15 1.59 -5.06 0.11
C THR A 15 0.67 -3.88 -0.19
N TYR A 16 0.50 -3.52 -1.47
CA TYR A 16 -0.45 -2.48 -1.88
C TYR A 16 -1.88 -2.79 -1.43
N GLY A 17 -2.33 -4.04 -1.59
CA GLY A 17 -3.67 -4.48 -1.16
C GLY A 17 -3.88 -4.29 0.35
N THR A 18 -2.94 -4.79 1.16
CA THR A 18 -3.00 -4.66 2.63
C THR A 18 -3.04 -3.21 3.08
N LEU A 19 -2.21 -2.33 2.50
CA LEU A 19 -2.18 -0.90 2.84
C LEU A 19 -3.51 -0.21 2.51
N LYS A 20 -4.10 -0.54 1.35
CA LYS A 20 -5.39 -0.02 0.92
C LYS A 20 -6.52 -0.44 1.87
N ASP A 21 -6.52 -1.70 2.30
CA ASP A 21 -7.55 -2.21 3.21
C ASP A 21 -7.39 -1.64 4.63
N LEU A 22 -6.15 -1.44 5.10
CA LEU A 22 -5.88 -0.72 6.35
C LEU A 22 -6.38 0.71 6.28
N ARG A 23 -6.12 1.44 5.18
CA ARG A 23 -6.62 2.81 5.00
C ARG A 23 -8.15 2.87 5.03
N LYS A 24 -8.83 1.93 4.36
CA LYS A 24 -10.30 1.85 4.40
C LYS A 24 -10.82 1.55 5.78
N SER A 25 -10.21 0.60 6.49
CA SER A 25 -10.59 0.24 7.85
C SER A 25 -10.42 1.43 8.80
N LEU A 26 -9.33 2.20 8.62
CA LEU A 26 -9.07 3.41 9.38
C LEU A 26 -10.11 4.50 9.10
N ALA A 27 -10.47 4.71 7.83
CA ALA A 27 -11.51 5.66 7.45
C ALA A 27 -12.90 5.26 7.97
N ALA A 28 -13.17 3.96 8.07
CA ALA A 28 -14.43 3.43 8.62
C ALA A 28 -14.48 3.48 10.16
N ALA A 29 -13.34 3.62 10.84
CA ALA A 29 -13.26 3.62 12.30
C ALA A 29 -13.72 4.96 12.94
N ASP A 30 -14.18 5.94 12.15
CA ASP A 30 -14.74 7.24 12.57
C ASP A 30 -14.00 7.89 13.75
N ALA A 31 -12.68 7.79 13.72
CA ALA A 31 -11.83 8.21 14.82
C ALA A 31 -11.40 9.65 14.62
N ASP A 32 -11.57 10.41 15.70
CA ASP A 32 -11.04 11.75 15.92
C ASP A 32 -9.65 12.01 15.29
N TYR A 33 -9.31 13.29 15.13
CA TYR A 33 -8.05 13.86 14.61
C TYR A 33 -6.76 13.04 14.85
N MET A 34 -6.68 12.27 15.94
CA MET A 34 -5.63 11.29 16.26
C MET A 34 -5.31 10.28 15.14
N LEU A 35 -6.28 9.92 14.28
CA LEU A 35 -6.04 8.96 13.19
C LEU A 35 -5.83 9.62 11.81
N HIS A 36 -5.93 10.95 11.71
CA HIS A 36 -5.68 11.68 10.46
C HIS A 36 -4.24 11.50 9.97
N ASP A 37 -3.27 11.63 10.88
CA ASP A 37 -1.85 11.47 10.56
C ASP A 37 -1.52 10.03 10.13
N LEU A 38 -2.16 9.04 10.77
CA LEU A 38 -2.03 7.64 10.37
C LEU A 38 -2.62 7.39 8.97
N GLY A 39 -3.76 8.01 8.65
CA GLY A 39 -4.36 7.94 7.32
C GLY A 39 -3.49 8.57 6.23
N ALA A 40 -2.83 9.69 6.55
CA ALA A 40 -1.86 10.32 5.67
C ALA A 40 -0.64 9.41 5.42
N LEU A 41 -0.06 8.82 6.48
CA LEU A 41 1.05 7.89 6.38
C LEU A 41 0.69 6.63 5.56
N LEU A 42 -0.50 6.06 5.77
CA LEU A 42 -0.98 4.93 4.97
C LEU A 42 -1.16 5.30 3.50
N SER A 43 -1.61 6.52 3.21
CA SER A 43 -1.77 7.00 1.82
C SER A 43 -0.43 7.17 1.11
N VAL A 44 0.59 7.68 1.81
CA VAL A 44 1.97 7.77 1.27
C VAL A 44 2.54 6.37 1.02
N ALA A 45 2.36 5.45 1.97
CA ALA A 45 2.82 4.07 1.82
C ALA A 45 2.12 3.34 0.66
N GLU A 46 0.80 3.53 0.51
CA GLU A 46 0.03 2.97 -0.61
C GLU A 46 0.56 3.48 -1.96
N GLN A 47 0.84 4.78 -2.05
CA GLN A 47 1.37 5.41 -3.27
C GLN A 47 2.77 4.90 -3.62
N GLU A 48 3.66 4.76 -2.62
CA GLU A 48 5.01 4.22 -2.82
C GLU A 48 4.98 2.76 -3.28
N ALA A 49 4.13 1.93 -2.67
CA ALA A 49 3.95 0.54 -3.08
C ALA A 49 3.45 0.44 -4.53
N LEU A 50 2.54 1.33 -4.93
CA LEU A 50 2.03 1.40 -6.30
C LEU A 50 3.11 1.84 -7.30
N ASN A 51 3.94 2.83 -6.94
CA ASN A 51 5.04 3.30 -7.79
C ASN A 51 6.04 2.17 -8.05
N ARG A 52 6.47 1.46 -6.99
CA ARG A 52 7.38 0.30 -7.11
C ARG A 52 6.79 -0.82 -7.95
N LEU A 53 5.48 -1.08 -7.81
CA LEU A 53 4.81 -2.07 -8.65
C LEU A 53 4.88 -1.69 -10.13
N ARG A 54 4.61 -0.42 -10.47
CA ARG A 54 4.71 0.10 -11.85
C ARG A 54 6.12 0.04 -12.40
N GLU A 55 7.13 0.38 -11.60
CA GLU A 55 8.54 0.29 -11.99
C GLU A 55 8.95 -1.16 -12.26
N SER A 56 8.41 -2.11 -11.50
CA SER A 56 8.68 -3.55 -11.71
C SER A 56 7.99 -4.14 -12.95
N GLU A 57 7.04 -3.42 -13.54
CA GLU A 57 6.34 -3.76 -14.79
C GLU A 57 7.00 -3.15 -16.04
N SER A 58 7.91 -2.17 -15.86
CA SER A 58 8.72 -1.55 -16.94
C SER A 58 9.99 -2.35 -17.25
#